data_AF-A0A4P8IXP2-F1
#
_entry.id   AF-A0A4P8IXP2-F1
#
_cell.length_a   1.000
_cell.length_b   1.000
_cell.length_c   1.000
_cell.angle_alpha   90.00
_cell.angle_beta   90.00
_cell.angle_gamma   90.00
#
_symmetry.space_group_name_H-M   'P 1'
#
loop_
_entity.id
_entity.type
_entity.pdbx_description
1 polymer ?
#
loop_
_entity_poly.entity_id
_entity_poly.type
_entity_poly.pdbx_seq_one_letter_code
_entity_poly.pdbx_strand_id
1 'polypeptide(L)'
;MNRLFFAALAATSFVTCAHAQSNASGPLATPSGQVQFERSDHDFVGMLDKNVFDRFSANALTHFDDVDGANDNVTRMLVQTDSGPVLYDFRHRPPLVQRTGKRMTVRRVFWQGDEAVMQSSQGWFRFKGGELTKLQSSTTTYH
;
A
#
# COMPACT_ATOMS: atom_id res chain seq x y z
N MET A 1 34.91 -39.49 -20.05
CA MET A 1 34.29 -38.98 -18.79
C MET A 1 34.62 -37.50 -18.66
N ASN A 2 33.63 -36.63 -18.79
CA ASN A 2 33.26 -35.61 -17.80
C ASN A 2 32.39 -34.53 -18.47
N ARG A 3 31.11 -34.59 -18.12
CA ARG A 3 30.09 -33.59 -18.39
C ARG A 3 30.41 -32.34 -17.59
N LEU A 4 30.55 -31.19 -18.23
CA LEU A 4 30.49 -29.90 -17.56
C LEU A 4 29.06 -29.36 -17.71
N PHE A 5 28.28 -29.55 -16.66
CA PHE A 5 27.00 -28.87 -16.47
C PHE A 5 27.30 -27.43 -16.05
N PHE A 6 27.07 -26.46 -16.94
CA PHE A 6 26.95 -25.06 -16.53
C PHE A 6 25.50 -24.81 -16.15
N ALA A 7 25.28 -24.63 -14.85
CA ALA A 7 24.00 -24.22 -14.29
C ALA A 7 23.66 -22.81 -14.81
N ALA A 8 22.58 -22.70 -15.58
CA ALA A 8 22.00 -21.43 -15.98
C ALA A 8 21.23 -20.86 -14.78
N LEU A 9 21.80 -19.85 -14.12
CA LEU A 9 21.11 -19.08 -13.10
C LEU A 9 20.14 -18.13 -13.80
N ALA A 10 18.88 -18.56 -13.95
CA ALA A 10 17.82 -17.69 -14.45
C ALA A 10 17.50 -16.63 -13.40
N ALA A 11 17.98 -15.40 -13.60
CA ALA A 11 17.52 -14.25 -12.86
C ALA A 11 16.07 -13.96 -13.30
N THR A 12 15.10 -14.42 -12.50
CA THR A 12 13.70 -14.01 -12.67
C THR A 12 13.59 -12.55 -12.27
N SER A 13 13.55 -11.67 -13.28
CA SER A 13 13.22 -10.26 -13.10
C SER A 13 11.78 -10.18 -12.59
N PHE A 14 11.60 -10.04 -11.28
CA PHE A 14 10.30 -9.66 -10.73
C PHE A 14 10.05 -8.21 -11.17
N VAL A 15 9.09 -8.03 -12.08
CA VAL A 15 8.49 -6.72 -12.35
C VAL A 15 7.64 -6.39 -11.13
N THR A 16 8.26 -5.85 -10.11
CA THR A 16 7.53 -5.20 -9.03
C THR A 16 7.19 -3.82 -9.56
N CYS A 17 5.92 -3.65 -9.88
CA CYS A 17 5.37 -2.35 -10.19
C CYS A 17 5.51 -1.51 -8.93
N ALA A 18 6.43 -0.54 -8.93
CA ALA A 18 6.35 0.58 -8.01
C ALA A 18 5.00 1.27 -8.30
N HIS A 19 3.96 0.86 -7.59
CA HIS A 19 2.63 1.36 -7.85
C HIS A 19 2.61 2.84 -7.49
N ALA A 20 2.24 3.62 -8.50
CA ALA A 20 2.32 5.06 -8.47
C ALA A 20 1.40 5.62 -7.39
N GLN A 21 1.93 6.60 -6.68
CA GLN A 21 1.11 7.48 -5.85
C GLN A 21 -0.08 7.99 -6.69
N SER A 22 -1.27 7.86 -6.14
CA SER A 22 -2.53 8.30 -6.75
C SER A 22 -3.28 9.24 -5.82
N ASN A 23 -4.14 10.06 -6.40
CA ASN A 23 -5.07 10.96 -5.74
C ASN A 23 -6.52 10.71 -6.20
N ALA A 24 -6.77 9.57 -6.84
CA ALA A 24 -8.08 9.20 -7.34
C ALA A 24 -9.07 9.02 -6.18
N SER A 25 -10.19 9.73 -6.24
CA SER A 25 -11.27 9.59 -5.25
C SER A 25 -12.17 8.37 -5.49
N GLY A 26 -11.90 7.57 -6.51
CA GLY A 26 -12.70 6.42 -6.91
C GLY A 26 -13.86 6.74 -7.87
N PRO A 27 -14.72 5.75 -8.17
CA PRO A 27 -14.67 4.38 -7.63
C PRO A 27 -13.46 3.59 -8.13
N LEU A 28 -12.78 2.88 -7.22
CA LEU A 28 -11.70 1.94 -7.53
C LEU A 28 -12.20 0.51 -7.24
N ALA A 29 -11.96 -0.41 -8.15
CA ALA A 29 -12.35 -1.81 -7.97
C ALA A 29 -11.48 -2.49 -6.91
N THR A 30 -12.11 -3.22 -6.00
CA THR A 30 -11.45 -4.04 -4.98
C THR A 30 -12.13 -5.41 -4.91
N PRO A 31 -11.48 -6.44 -4.31
CA PRO A 31 -12.11 -7.74 -4.14
C PRO A 31 -13.39 -7.74 -3.29
N SER A 32 -13.58 -6.75 -2.42
CA SER A 32 -14.73 -6.66 -1.52
C SER A 32 -15.82 -5.68 -1.97
N GLY A 33 -15.62 -4.96 -3.07
CA GLY A 33 -16.53 -3.94 -3.58
C GLY A 33 -15.81 -2.76 -4.24
N GLN A 34 -16.53 -1.67 -4.51
CA GLN A 34 -15.93 -0.43 -5.01
C GLN A 34 -15.58 0.51 -3.86
N VAL A 35 -14.32 0.93 -3.78
CA VAL A 35 -13.87 1.94 -2.82
C VAL A 35 -13.95 3.34 -3.44
N GLN A 36 -14.47 4.29 -2.67
CA GLN A 36 -14.47 5.71 -3.01
C GLN A 36 -14.15 6.55 -1.77
N PHE A 37 -13.55 7.71 -1.99
CA PHE A 37 -13.25 8.70 -0.97
C PHE A 37 -13.97 10.00 -1.31
N GLU A 38 -14.83 10.46 -0.41
CA GLU A 38 -15.53 11.73 -0.58
C GLU A 38 -14.94 12.78 0.35
N ARG A 39 -14.70 13.98 -0.18
CA ARG A 39 -14.28 15.11 0.64
C ARG A 39 -15.49 15.61 1.44
N SER A 40 -15.33 15.68 2.77
CA SER A 40 -16.30 16.27 3.70
C SER A 40 -15.56 17.28 4.59
N ASP A 41 -15.66 18.55 4.23
CA ASP A 41 -14.92 19.67 4.85
C ASP A 41 -13.39 19.46 4.88
N HIS A 42 -12.82 19.22 6.05
CA HIS A 42 -11.40 18.93 6.26
C HIS A 42 -11.06 17.43 6.25
N ASP A 43 -12.09 16.59 6.18
CA ASP A 43 -11.95 15.15 6.22
C ASP A 43 -12.23 14.51 4.86
N PHE A 44 -11.77 13.28 4.71
CA PHE A 44 -12.21 12.35 3.70
C PHE A 44 -13.01 11.23 4.37
N VAL A 45 -14.12 10.86 3.73
CA VAL A 45 -14.96 9.73 4.11
C VAL A 45 -14.67 8.59 3.14
N GLY A 46 -14.15 7.49 3.65
CA GLY A 46 -13.93 6.26 2.90
C GLY A 46 -15.20 5.42 2.86
N MET A 47 -15.64 5.05 1.67
CA MET A 47 -16.84 4.25 1.43
C MET A 47 -16.52 3.00 0.61
N LEU A 48 -17.14 1.87 0.97
CA LEU A 48 -17.12 0.62 0.21
C LEU A 48 -18.56 0.25 -0.16
N ASP A 49 -18.85 0.12 -1.45
CA ASP A 49 -20.21 -0.11 -1.97
C ASP A 49 -21.26 0.84 -1.35
N LYS A 50 -20.89 2.12 -1.21
CA LYS A 50 -21.69 3.19 -0.56
C LYS A 50 -21.80 3.13 0.96
N ASN A 51 -21.19 2.16 1.64
CA ASN A 51 -21.16 2.10 3.09
C ASN A 51 -19.88 2.77 3.61
N VAL A 52 -20.02 3.71 4.54
CA VAL A 52 -18.87 4.33 5.20
C VAL A 52 -18.12 3.27 6.00
N PHE A 53 -16.83 3.12 5.75
CA PHE A 53 -15.94 2.24 6.54
C PHE A 53 -14.88 3.03 7.31
N ASP A 54 -14.56 4.25 6.89
CA ASP A 54 -13.58 5.08 7.58
C ASP A 54 -13.80 6.59 7.38
N ARG A 55 -13.24 7.39 8.28
CA ARG A 55 -13.14 8.86 8.17
C ARG A 55 -11.79 9.32 8.70
N PHE A 56 -11.11 10.18 7.95
CA PHE A 56 -9.80 10.72 8.34
C PHE A 56 -9.58 12.14 7.84
N SER A 57 -8.79 12.92 8.57
CA SER A 57 -8.38 14.26 8.16
C SER A 57 -7.15 14.20 7.25
N ALA A 58 -7.19 14.95 6.15
CA ALA A 58 -6.04 15.17 5.28
C ALA A 58 -6.25 16.42 4.43
N ASN A 59 -5.17 17.16 4.17
CA ASN A 59 -5.22 18.31 3.26
C ASN A 59 -5.59 17.91 1.81
N ALA A 60 -5.06 16.78 1.35
CA ALA A 60 -5.32 16.22 0.03
C ALA A 60 -5.37 14.69 0.13
N LEU A 61 -6.15 14.05 -0.73
CA LEU A 61 -6.15 12.60 -0.85
C LEU A 61 -4.85 12.17 -1.53
N THR A 62 -4.08 11.32 -0.87
CA THR A 62 -2.87 10.72 -1.44
C THR A 62 -2.83 9.29 -0.96
N HIS A 63 -2.76 8.37 -1.90
CA HIS A 63 -2.74 6.95 -1.61
C HIS A 63 -1.76 6.21 -2.52
N PHE A 64 -1.33 5.05 -2.06
CA PHE A 64 -0.49 4.11 -2.80
C PHE A 64 -1.26 2.80 -2.87
N ASP A 65 -1.37 2.22 -4.05
CA ASP A 65 -2.25 1.08 -4.30
C ASP A 65 -1.44 -0.21 -4.45
N ASP A 66 -1.94 -1.30 -3.88
CA ASP A 66 -1.46 -2.65 -4.16
C ASP A 66 -2.46 -3.34 -5.08
N VAL A 67 -2.07 -3.55 -6.33
CA VAL A 67 -2.97 -4.02 -7.38
C VAL A 67 -2.73 -5.50 -7.65
N ASP A 68 -3.79 -6.30 -7.64
CA ASP A 68 -3.73 -7.68 -8.14
C ASP A 68 -3.59 -7.66 -9.66
N GLY A 69 -2.41 -8.07 -10.16
CA GLY A 69 -2.06 -8.03 -11.58
C GLY A 69 -2.95 -8.89 -12.49
N ALA A 70 -3.84 -9.73 -11.94
CA ALA A 70 -4.79 -10.50 -12.74
C ALA A 70 -6.03 -9.69 -13.17
N ASN A 71 -6.48 -8.72 -12.35
CA ASN A 71 -7.78 -8.05 -12.53
C ASN A 71 -7.74 -6.53 -12.32
N ASP A 72 -6.56 -5.94 -12.16
CA ASP A 72 -6.37 -4.52 -11.81
C ASP A 72 -7.14 -4.07 -10.55
N ASN A 73 -7.49 -5.03 -9.68
CA ASN A 73 -8.19 -4.75 -8.43
C ASN A 73 -7.22 -4.25 -7.37
N VAL A 74 -7.56 -3.15 -6.71
CA VAL A 74 -6.82 -2.67 -5.53
C VAL A 74 -7.14 -3.59 -4.35
N THR A 75 -6.18 -4.42 -3.97
CA THR A 75 -6.32 -5.36 -2.84
C THR A 75 -6.00 -4.69 -1.51
N ARG A 76 -5.03 -3.77 -1.51
CA ARG A 76 -4.65 -2.97 -0.35
C ARG A 76 -4.33 -1.55 -0.79
N MET A 77 -4.45 -0.61 0.13
CA MET A 77 -4.17 0.80 -0.13
C MET A 77 -3.56 1.45 1.10
N LEU A 78 -2.43 2.14 0.93
CA LEU A 78 -1.85 2.97 1.98
C LEU A 78 -2.22 4.43 1.73
N VAL A 79 -3.06 5.00 2.60
CA VAL A 79 -3.51 6.39 2.51
C VAL A 79 -2.72 7.28 3.45
N GLN A 80 -2.24 8.40 2.93
CA GLN A 80 -1.60 9.45 3.71
C GLN A 80 -2.66 10.31 4.41
N THR A 81 -2.61 10.36 5.75
CA THR A 81 -3.49 11.21 6.57
C THR A 81 -2.67 12.16 7.45
N ASP A 82 -3.34 13.11 8.09
CA ASP A 82 -2.70 14.07 9.02
C ASP A 82 -2.14 13.40 10.29
N SER A 83 -2.70 12.24 10.67
CA SER A 83 -2.27 11.43 11.82
C SER A 83 -1.19 10.41 11.46
N GLY A 84 -0.86 10.29 10.17
CA GLY A 84 0.08 9.31 9.62
C GLY A 84 -0.57 8.34 8.63
N PRO A 85 0.22 7.45 8.01
CA PRO A 85 -0.31 6.50 7.04
C PRO A 85 -1.33 5.53 7.64
N VAL A 86 -2.35 5.20 6.87
CA VAL A 86 -3.38 4.20 7.18
C VAL A 86 -3.39 3.15 6.07
N LEU A 87 -3.27 1.88 6.43
CA LEU A 87 -3.40 0.76 5.51
C LEU A 87 -4.83 0.26 5.53
N TYR A 88 -5.45 0.22 4.36
CA TYR A 88 -6.70 -0.46 4.10
C TYR A 88 -6.41 -1.78 3.40
N ASP A 89 -6.99 -2.86 3.88
CA ASP A 89 -6.95 -4.18 3.24
C ASP A 89 -8.37 -4.60 2.85
N PHE A 90 -8.63 -4.54 1.54
CA PHE A 90 -9.93 -4.77 0.91
C PHE A 90 -10.16 -6.25 0.57
N ARG A 91 -9.26 -7.15 0.97
CA ARG A 91 -9.48 -8.60 0.86
C ARG A 91 -10.51 -9.10 1.88
N HIS A 92 -10.89 -8.25 2.84
CA HIS A 92 -11.86 -8.53 3.90
C HIS A 92 -13.11 -7.64 3.76
N ARG A 93 -14.25 -8.11 4.29
CA ARG A 93 -15.50 -7.34 4.37
C ARG A 93 -16.04 -7.39 5.81
N PRO A 94 -16.01 -6.28 6.59
CA PRO A 94 -15.54 -4.94 6.21
C PRO A 94 -14.02 -4.91 5.96
N PRO A 95 -13.50 -3.89 5.24
CA PRO A 95 -12.07 -3.72 5.05
C PRO A 95 -11.34 -3.66 6.40
N LEU A 96 -10.18 -4.30 6.47
CA LEU A 96 -9.32 -4.18 7.64
C LEU A 96 -8.60 -2.83 7.58
N VAL A 97 -8.73 -2.03 8.64
CA VAL A 97 -8.13 -0.70 8.74
C VAL A 97 -7.02 -0.69 9.79
N GLN A 98 -5.80 -0.40 9.37
CA GLN A 98 -4.63 -0.38 10.26
C GLN A 98 -3.95 0.99 10.23
N ARG A 99 -3.93 1.66 11.37
CA ARG A 99 -3.33 2.99 11.51
C ARG A 99 -1.91 2.85 12.04
N THR A 100 -0.95 3.51 11.40
CA THR A 100 0.43 3.54 11.91
C THR A 100 0.56 4.33 13.22
N GLY A 101 -0.35 5.29 13.47
CA GLY A 101 -0.33 6.18 14.64
C GLY A 101 0.89 7.11 14.71
N LYS A 102 1.74 7.10 13.68
CA LYS A 102 2.97 7.89 13.62
C LYS A 102 2.91 8.83 12.43
N ARG A 103 2.89 10.13 12.74
CA ARG A 103 2.95 11.17 11.73
C ARG A 103 4.26 11.09 10.94
N MET A 104 4.14 10.82 9.65
CA MET A 104 5.22 10.81 8.67
C MET A 104 4.66 11.05 7.28
N THR A 105 5.50 11.54 6.37
CA THR A 105 5.18 11.65 4.95
C THR A 105 5.82 10.49 4.20
N VAL A 106 4.99 9.66 3.59
CA VAL A 106 5.43 8.54 2.74
C VAL A 106 5.67 9.07 1.33
N ARG A 107 6.83 8.74 0.77
CA ARG A 107 7.25 9.16 -0.59
C ARG A 107 7.06 8.03 -1.60
N ARG A 108 7.31 6.79 -1.17
CA ARG A 108 7.17 5.58 -1.98
C ARG A 108 6.71 4.44 -1.10
N VAL A 109 5.95 3.52 -1.68
CA VAL A 109 5.54 2.27 -1.06
C VAL A 109 5.95 1.13 -1.97
N PHE A 110 6.50 0.08 -1.38
CA PHE A 110 6.83 -1.16 -2.02
C PHE A 110 6.06 -2.27 -1.32
N TRP A 111 5.27 -3.01 -2.08
CA TRP A 111 4.43 -4.07 -1.57
C TRP A 111 5.17 -5.40 -1.65
N GLN A 112 5.28 -6.12 -0.53
CA GLN A 112 5.94 -7.42 -0.49
C GLN A 112 5.10 -8.38 0.34
N GLY A 113 4.52 -9.42 -0.26
CA GLY A 113 3.60 -10.31 0.46
C GLY A 113 2.55 -9.50 1.23
N ASP A 114 2.46 -9.69 2.55
CA ASP A 114 1.53 -8.95 3.42
C ASP A 114 2.07 -7.63 4.03
N GLU A 115 3.25 -7.16 3.63
CA GLU A 115 3.83 -5.92 4.16
C GLU A 115 3.87 -4.76 3.16
N ALA A 116 3.73 -3.55 3.72
CA ALA A 116 3.98 -2.29 3.04
C ALA A 116 5.31 -1.73 3.52
N VAL A 117 6.29 -1.66 2.62
CA VAL A 117 7.58 -1.02 2.89
C VAL A 117 7.53 0.42 2.41
N MET A 118 7.63 1.35 3.33
CA MET A 118 7.50 2.78 3.10
C MET A 118 8.85 3.48 3.13
N GLN A 119 9.12 4.28 2.10
CA GLN A 119 10.20 5.24 2.10
C GLN A 119 9.70 6.60 2.61
N SER A 120 10.34 7.14 3.63
CA SER A 120 10.08 8.50 4.15
C SER A 120 11.38 9.31 4.25
N SER A 121 11.28 10.59 4.59
CA SER A 121 12.47 11.41 4.91
C SER A 121 13.21 10.92 6.17
N GLN A 122 12.53 10.20 7.07
CA GLN A 122 13.11 9.68 8.32
C GLN A 122 13.80 8.31 8.15
N GLY A 123 13.81 7.79 6.92
CA GLY A 123 14.30 6.47 6.56
C GLY A 123 13.19 5.53 6.09
N TRP A 124 13.52 4.24 6.10
CA TRP A 124 12.66 3.15 5.65
C TRP A 124 11.87 2.55 6.81
N PHE A 125 10.62 2.20 6.55
CA PHE A 125 9.70 1.62 7.53
C PHE A 125 8.98 0.44 6.91
N ARG A 126 8.77 -0.63 7.69
CA ARG A 126 7.94 -1.76 7.34
C ARG A 126 6.66 -1.68 8.16
N PHE A 127 5.52 -1.82 7.50
CA PHE A 127 4.21 -1.91 8.14
C PHE A 127 3.56 -3.24 7.82
N LYS A 128 3.28 -4.04 8.85
CA LYS A 128 2.71 -5.39 8.71
C LYS A 128 1.88 -5.72 9.93
N GLY A 129 0.65 -6.17 9.73
CA GLY A 129 -0.21 -6.62 10.85
C GLY A 129 -0.44 -5.54 11.91
N GLY A 130 -0.47 -4.25 11.52
CA GLY A 130 -0.60 -3.13 12.45
C GLY A 130 0.69 -2.73 13.18
N GLU A 131 1.80 -3.43 12.95
CA GLU A 131 3.10 -3.09 13.55
C GLU A 131 3.95 -2.25 12.58
N LEU A 132 4.44 -1.11 13.05
CA LEU A 132 5.35 -0.23 12.31
C LEU A 132 6.79 -0.39 12.83
N THR A 133 7.65 -1.00 12.04
CA THR A 133 9.07 -1.19 12.37
C THR A 133 9.95 -0.25 11.54
N LYS A 134 10.86 0.49 12.17
CA LYS A 134 11.91 1.23 11.45
C LYS A 134 12.99 0.26 10.98
N LEU A 135 13.32 0.30 9.69
CA LEU A 135 14.36 -0.56 9.12
C LEU A 135 15.74 0.11 9.33
N GLN A 136 16.67 -0.63 9.91
CA GLN A 136 18.07 -0.19 10.06
C GLN A 136 18.86 -0.71 8.85
N SER A 137 19.34 0.22 8.00
CA SER A 137 20.17 -0.08 6.82
C SER A 137 19.60 -1.19 5.91
N SER A 138 18.75 -0.82 4.95
CA SER A 138 18.32 -1.77 3.92
C SER A 138 19.44 -1.97 2.89
N THR A 139 20.21 -3.05 3.00
CA THR A 139 20.91 -3.61 1.82
C THR A 139 19.92 -4.20 0.82
N THR A 140 18.65 -4.35 1.21
CA THR A 140 17.54 -4.75 0.35
C THR A 140 17.18 -3.62 -0.62
N THR A 141 17.34 -3.89 -1.91
CA THR A 141 16.71 -3.09 -2.96
C THR A 141 15.23 -3.45 -3.00
N TYR A 142 14.39 -2.49 -2.63
CA TYR A 142 12.96 -2.59 -2.86
C TYR A 142 12.68 -2.17 -4.29
N HIS A 143 12.02 -3.04 -5.03
CA HIS A 143 11.56 -2.79 -6.38
C HIS A 143 10.05 -2.68 -6.35
#